data_AF-A4ADI3-F1
#
_entry.id   AF-A4ADI3-F1
#
_cell.length_a   1.000
_cell.length_b   1.000
_cell.length_c   1.000
_cell.angle_alpha   90.00
_cell.angle_beta   90.00
_cell.angle_gamma   90.00
#
_symmetry.space_group_name_H-M   'P 1'
#
loop_
_entity.id
_entity.type
_entity.pdbx_description
1 polymer ?
#
loop_
_entity_poly.entity_id
_entity_poly.type
_entity_poly.pdbx_seq_one_letter_code
_entity_poly.pdbx_strand_id
1 'polypeptide(L)'
;MNYRPTPNLLILDATGDIQRCFRLLRSRPEFPRPPAVNYENLKSVHLVVPKSLQGIRWNKSNITEAKAYEEFMRKAVLDGTGPGDRVLVVYPLTMATTHQVIPKPAESTEEDGSFDWEKRRVYFAHWGPGAGSNQWKGCKHVFLFSEFLKPKRVIIAKASAYSETRASDAKLEGMHGRGMTGDALTVQQGELLMYGKQMACRGNVRNIDKNGVCGEMTIHATMEYGPMLAHWGELFRGAPLPVRKSYDDTESDTFKGRIQRYLAAPDSPQQASSTEVAIAVGCKADQLRRAMATKAVSPYLGAYGWQLLRAREIGLAGNKLYLVRDTAEERKAA
;
A
#
# COMPACT_ATOMS: atom_id res chain seq x y z
N MET A 1 -9.86 -31.13 3.37
CA MET A 1 -8.77 -31.89 4.04
C MET A 1 -8.55 -31.22 5.41
N ASN A 2 -8.66 -31.92 6.55
CA ASN A 2 -8.46 -31.27 7.85
C ASN A 2 -6.97 -31.02 8.07
N TYR A 3 -6.53 -29.78 7.91
CA TYR A 3 -5.15 -29.39 8.21
C TYR A 3 -4.95 -29.47 9.73
N ARG A 4 -4.13 -30.43 10.16
CA ARG A 4 -3.65 -30.54 11.55
C ARG A 4 -2.19 -30.12 11.55
N PRO A 5 -1.81 -28.94 12.09
CA PRO A 5 -0.41 -28.58 12.22
C PRO A 5 0.27 -29.62 13.12
N THR A 6 1.23 -30.34 12.57
CA THR A 6 2.05 -31.31 13.31
C THR A 6 3.08 -30.55 14.17
N PRO A 7 3.48 -31.09 15.33
CA PRO A 7 4.67 -30.61 16.02
C PRO A 7 5.84 -30.56 15.01
N ASN A 8 6.57 -29.44 14.99
CA ASN A 8 7.68 -29.13 14.07
C ASN A 8 7.31 -28.56 12.68
N LEU A 9 6.05 -28.20 12.42
CA LEU A 9 5.72 -27.44 11.22
C LEU A 9 6.10 -25.96 11.39
N LEU A 10 7.20 -25.56 10.75
CA LEU A 10 7.64 -24.17 10.68
C LEU A 10 7.05 -23.51 9.42
N ILE A 11 6.01 -22.70 9.56
CA ILE A 11 5.57 -21.82 8.46
C ILE A 11 6.46 -20.58 8.44
N LEU A 12 7.43 -20.59 7.52
CA LEU A 12 8.25 -19.43 7.19
C LEU A 12 7.48 -18.52 6.22
N ASP A 13 6.33 -18.01 6.63
CA ASP A 13 5.65 -16.94 5.92
C ASP A 13 5.86 -15.63 6.67
N ALA A 14 6.89 -14.87 6.26
CA ALA A 14 7.19 -13.55 6.78
C ALA A 14 6.05 -12.52 6.58
N THR A 15 5.04 -12.87 5.78
CA THR A 15 3.85 -12.05 5.62
C THR A 15 2.67 -12.49 6.50
N GLY A 16 2.73 -13.64 7.19
CA GLY A 16 1.57 -14.14 7.94
C GLY A 16 0.30 -14.18 7.06
N ASP A 17 -0.88 -14.40 7.62
CA ASP A 17 -2.12 -14.29 6.84
C ASP A 17 -2.48 -12.83 6.49
N ILE A 18 -1.51 -11.95 6.15
CA ILE A 18 -1.77 -10.63 5.55
C ILE A 18 -2.64 -10.77 4.30
N GLN A 19 -2.49 -11.90 3.60
CA GLN A 19 -3.34 -12.23 2.45
C GLN A 19 -4.79 -12.56 2.82
N ARG A 20 -5.09 -12.76 4.11
CA ARG A 20 -6.42 -13.09 4.65
C ARG A 20 -7.06 -14.28 3.95
N CYS A 21 -6.24 -15.22 3.48
CA CYS A 21 -6.67 -16.40 2.75
C CYS A 21 -7.05 -17.52 3.72
N PHE A 22 -6.42 -17.59 4.90
CA PHE A 22 -6.72 -18.66 5.86
C PHE A 22 -8.11 -18.56 6.45
N ARG A 23 -8.70 -17.35 6.50
CA ARG A 23 -10.10 -17.18 6.92
C ARG A 23 -11.12 -17.87 5.99
N LEU A 24 -10.72 -18.14 4.75
CA LEU A 24 -11.54 -18.80 3.73
C LEU A 24 -11.48 -20.34 3.87
N LEU A 25 -10.48 -20.88 4.58
CA LEU A 25 -10.37 -22.31 4.84
C LEU A 25 -11.52 -22.76 5.75
N ARG A 26 -12.13 -23.92 5.45
CA ARG A 26 -13.17 -24.52 6.29
C ARG A 26 -12.69 -24.81 7.72
N SER A 27 -11.48 -25.31 7.85
CA SER A 27 -10.79 -25.49 9.12
C SER A 27 -9.69 -24.45 9.19
N ARG A 28 -9.95 -23.37 9.92
CA ARG A 28 -8.97 -22.29 10.11
C ARG A 28 -7.78 -22.83 10.90
N PRO A 29 -6.57 -22.79 10.34
CA PRO A 29 -5.39 -23.13 11.13
C PRO A 29 -5.19 -22.06 12.20
N GLU A 30 -5.00 -22.49 13.45
CA GLU A 30 -4.48 -21.64 14.49
C GLU A 30 -2.96 -21.62 14.38
N PHE A 31 -2.41 -20.44 14.15
CA PHE A 31 -0.97 -20.24 14.17
C PHE A 31 -0.57 -19.49 15.44
N PRO A 32 0.56 -19.86 16.07
CA PRO A 32 1.15 -19.00 17.08
C PRO A 32 1.39 -17.62 16.46
N ARG A 33 1.11 -16.56 17.23
CA ARG A 33 1.37 -15.20 16.75
C ARG A 33 2.86 -15.08 16.41
N PRO A 34 3.23 -14.65 15.20
CA PRO A 34 4.63 -14.45 14.88
C PRO A 34 5.24 -13.37 15.81
N PRO A 35 6.56 -13.41 16.05
CA PRO A 35 7.24 -12.34 16.76
C PRO A 35 6.87 -10.98 16.14
N ALA A 36 6.43 -10.05 16.98
CA ALA A 36 6.03 -8.73 16.50
C ALA A 36 7.28 -7.90 16.18
N VAL A 37 7.45 -7.53 14.91
CA VAL A 37 8.47 -6.58 14.48
C VAL A 37 7.92 -5.17 14.62
N ASN A 38 8.68 -4.28 15.26
CA ASN A 38 8.39 -2.86 15.33
C ASN A 38 9.05 -2.13 14.15
N TYR A 39 8.24 -1.45 13.34
CA TYR A 39 8.65 -0.69 12.16
C TYR A 39 8.78 0.82 12.42
N GLU A 40 9.01 1.25 13.66
CA GLU A 40 9.18 2.68 13.99
C GLU A 40 10.28 3.39 13.19
N ASN A 41 11.31 2.67 12.74
CA ASN A 41 12.39 3.19 11.90
C ASN A 41 12.05 3.25 10.40
N LEU A 42 10.84 2.81 10.01
CA LEU A 42 10.38 2.85 8.63
C LEU A 42 9.60 4.14 8.36
N LYS A 43 10.12 4.97 7.45
CA LYS A 43 9.39 6.10 6.87
C LYS A 43 8.67 5.68 5.61
N SER A 44 7.60 6.38 5.24
CA SER A 44 6.89 6.09 4.00
C SER A 44 6.41 7.34 3.28
N VAL A 45 6.53 7.28 1.95
CA VAL A 45 6.12 8.33 1.03
C VAL A 45 5.23 7.71 -0.04
N HIS A 46 3.99 8.19 -0.13
CA HIS A 46 3.12 7.88 -1.24
C HIS A 46 3.39 8.86 -2.40
N LEU A 47 3.92 8.33 -3.49
CA LEU A 47 4.20 9.05 -4.72
C LEU A 47 2.91 9.15 -5.56
N VAL A 48 2.36 10.35 -5.72
CA VAL A 48 1.24 10.58 -6.63
C VAL A 48 1.81 10.64 -8.05
N VAL A 49 1.47 9.62 -8.84
CA VAL A 49 1.84 9.52 -10.26
C VAL A 49 1.17 10.65 -11.04
N PRO A 50 1.86 11.31 -11.99
CA PRO A 50 1.26 12.33 -12.83
C PRO A 50 0.00 11.85 -13.54
N LYS A 51 -1.03 12.70 -13.69
CA LYS A 51 -2.32 12.31 -14.31
C LYS A 51 -2.16 11.66 -15.68
N SER A 52 -1.23 12.14 -16.51
CA SER A 52 -0.93 11.59 -17.83
C SER A 52 -0.40 10.14 -17.80
N LEU A 53 0.12 9.71 -16.65
CA LEU A 53 0.73 8.40 -16.43
C LEU A 53 -0.12 7.51 -15.50
N GLN A 54 -1.26 8.00 -15.03
CA GLN A 54 -2.18 7.21 -14.22
C GLN A 54 -2.94 6.18 -15.07
N GLY A 55 -3.08 4.96 -14.55
CA GLY A 55 -3.88 3.92 -15.21
C GLY A 55 -3.20 3.23 -16.41
N ILE A 56 -1.89 3.41 -16.58
CA ILE A 56 -1.10 2.69 -17.59
C ILE A 56 -1.34 1.18 -17.45
N ARG A 57 -1.73 0.56 -18.56
CA ARG A 57 -1.85 -0.89 -18.67
C ARG A 57 -0.59 -1.44 -19.31
N TRP A 58 0.36 -1.86 -18.48
CA TRP A 58 1.70 -2.29 -18.90
C TRP A 58 1.75 -3.41 -19.96
N ASN A 59 0.68 -4.18 -20.12
CA ASN A 59 0.54 -5.20 -21.17
C ASN A 59 0.01 -4.66 -22.51
N LYS A 60 -0.37 -3.39 -22.58
CA LYS A 60 -0.89 -2.68 -23.75
C LYS A 60 -0.21 -1.33 -23.98
N SER A 61 0.68 -0.92 -23.09
CA SER A 61 1.36 0.37 -23.19
C SER A 61 2.32 0.38 -24.37
N ASN A 62 2.59 1.57 -24.89
CA ASN A 62 3.60 1.77 -25.93
C ASN A 62 4.94 2.23 -25.32
N ILE A 63 5.98 2.30 -26.16
CA ILE A 63 7.32 2.70 -25.73
C ILE A 63 7.38 4.15 -25.24
N THR A 64 6.57 5.06 -25.81
CA THR A 64 6.53 6.48 -25.40
C THR A 64 6.01 6.62 -23.99
N GLU A 65 4.92 5.92 -23.64
CA GLU A 65 4.39 5.87 -22.27
C GLU A 65 5.41 5.26 -21.30
N ALA A 66 6.10 4.19 -21.71
CA ALA A 66 7.12 3.54 -20.89
C ALA A 66 8.31 4.47 -20.60
N LYS A 67 8.77 5.25 -21.60
CA LYS A 67 9.84 6.25 -21.43
C LYS A 67 9.40 7.39 -20.50
N ALA A 68 8.22 7.96 -20.71
CA ALA A 68 7.70 9.01 -19.85
C ALA A 68 7.55 8.54 -18.39
N TYR A 69 7.18 7.27 -18.19
CA TYR A 69 7.12 6.68 -16.85
C TYR A 69 8.51 6.44 -16.25
N GLU A 70 9.50 6.01 -17.03
CA GLU A 70 10.90 5.89 -16.57
C GLU A 70 11.47 7.25 -16.16
N GLU A 71 11.21 8.31 -16.92
CA GLU A 71 11.60 9.68 -16.57
C GLU A 71 10.99 10.12 -15.23
N PHE A 72 9.70 9.84 -15.03
CA PHE A 72 9.03 10.05 -13.75
C PHE A 72 9.69 9.23 -12.62
N MET A 73 10.00 7.95 -12.86
CA MET A 73 10.67 7.10 -11.88
C MET A 73 12.03 7.68 -11.48
N ARG A 74 12.85 8.05 -12.46
CA ARG A 74 14.15 8.68 -12.26
C ARG A 74 14.01 9.98 -11.47
N LYS A 75 13.10 10.86 -11.86
CA LYS A 75 12.83 12.10 -11.13
C LYS A 75 12.44 11.82 -9.68
N ALA A 76 11.55 10.86 -9.44
CA ALA A 76 11.09 10.53 -8.10
C ALA A 76 12.22 9.96 -7.22
N VAL A 77 13.13 9.17 -7.80
CA VAL A 77 14.33 8.67 -7.11
C VAL A 77 15.26 9.83 -6.75
N LEU A 78 15.61 10.68 -7.71
CA LEU A 78 16.52 11.81 -7.50
C LEU A 78 15.98 12.81 -6.46
N ASP A 79 14.68 13.12 -6.51
CA ASP A 79 14.04 14.05 -5.56
C ASP A 79 13.84 13.42 -4.16
N GLY A 80 13.99 12.09 -4.03
CA GLY A 80 13.75 11.35 -2.79
C GLY A 80 15.01 10.85 -2.09
N THR A 81 16.18 10.98 -2.71
CA THR A 81 17.47 10.43 -2.26
C THR A 81 18.62 11.40 -2.53
N GLY A 82 19.70 11.30 -1.78
CA GLY A 82 20.92 12.08 -1.96
C GLY A 82 22.11 11.27 -2.49
N PRO A 83 23.18 11.94 -2.94
CA PRO A 83 24.45 11.30 -3.25
C PRO A 83 24.93 10.37 -2.11
N GLY A 84 25.42 9.18 -2.47
CA GLY A 84 25.86 8.13 -1.52
C GLY A 84 24.76 7.15 -1.10
N ASP A 85 23.49 7.44 -1.39
CA ASP A 85 22.41 6.53 -1.04
C ASP A 85 22.43 5.24 -1.86
N ARG A 86 22.01 4.16 -1.20
CA ARG A 86 21.73 2.86 -1.82
C ARG A 86 20.23 2.71 -1.99
N VAL A 87 19.81 2.55 -3.24
CA VAL A 87 18.40 2.61 -3.64
C VAL A 87 18.01 1.32 -4.35
N LEU A 88 16.89 0.74 -3.96
CA LEU A 88 16.24 -0.33 -4.72
C LEU A 88 15.03 0.23 -5.46
N VAL A 89 14.98 0.05 -6.77
CA VAL A 89 13.86 0.44 -7.63
C VAL A 89 13.15 -0.81 -8.13
N VAL A 90 11.86 -0.92 -7.80
CA VAL A 90 10.97 -2.00 -8.21
C VAL A 90 9.99 -1.50 -9.25
N TYR A 91 9.92 -2.16 -10.41
CA TYR A 91 9.14 -1.71 -11.55
C TYR A 91 8.38 -2.85 -12.27
N PRO A 92 7.44 -2.55 -13.18
CA PRO A 92 6.76 -3.54 -14.02
C PRO A 92 7.71 -4.26 -15.00
N LEU A 93 7.70 -5.59 -15.01
CA LEU A 93 8.61 -6.40 -15.84
C LEU A 93 8.62 -6.01 -17.33
N THR A 94 7.49 -5.60 -17.90
CA THR A 94 7.40 -5.23 -19.33
C THR A 94 8.23 -4.00 -19.68
N MET A 95 8.57 -3.13 -18.72
CA MET A 95 9.47 -2.01 -18.96
C MET A 95 10.88 -2.48 -19.31
N ALA A 96 11.36 -3.58 -18.72
CA ALA A 96 12.67 -4.16 -19.04
C ALA A 96 12.61 -5.13 -20.24
N THR A 97 11.54 -5.93 -20.37
CA THR A 97 11.51 -6.99 -21.39
C THR A 97 10.93 -6.54 -22.72
N THR A 98 9.78 -5.86 -22.70
CA THR A 98 9.07 -5.45 -23.92
C THR A 98 9.55 -4.09 -24.42
N HIS A 99 9.65 -3.12 -23.51
CA HIS A 99 9.96 -1.73 -23.87
C HIS A 99 11.45 -1.42 -23.79
N GLN A 100 12.22 -2.23 -23.06
CA GLN A 100 13.67 -2.09 -22.88
C GLN A 100 14.11 -0.68 -22.44
N VAL A 101 13.30 -0.04 -21.58
CA VAL A 101 13.58 1.31 -21.03
C VAL A 101 14.32 1.25 -19.70
N ILE A 102 14.40 0.09 -19.06
CA ILE A 102 15.16 -0.12 -17.82
C ILE A 102 16.41 -0.93 -18.13
N PRO A 103 17.61 -0.50 -17.68
CA PRO A 103 18.83 -1.23 -17.93
C PRO A 103 18.87 -2.56 -17.18
N LYS A 104 19.52 -3.56 -17.78
CA LYS A 104 19.68 -4.89 -17.18
C LYS A 104 20.89 -4.93 -16.26
N PRO A 105 20.90 -5.69 -15.15
CA PRO A 105 22.08 -5.79 -14.28
C PRO A 105 23.38 -6.15 -14.99
N ALA A 106 23.33 -6.95 -16.07
CA ALA A 106 24.50 -7.31 -16.87
C ALA A 106 25.09 -6.14 -17.69
N GLU A 107 24.36 -5.04 -17.82
CA GLU A 107 24.78 -3.81 -18.50
C GLU A 107 25.44 -2.80 -17.53
N SER A 108 25.48 -3.13 -16.23
CA SER A 108 26.14 -2.32 -15.21
C SER A 108 27.67 -2.39 -15.33
N THR A 109 28.35 -1.27 -15.09
CA THR A 109 29.81 -1.21 -14.91
C THR A 109 30.26 -1.51 -13.49
N GLU A 110 29.33 -1.62 -12.55
CA GLU A 110 29.60 -1.91 -11.14
C GLU A 110 29.53 -3.42 -10.89
N GLU A 111 30.47 -3.95 -10.11
CA GLU A 111 30.54 -5.39 -9.80
C GLU A 111 29.28 -5.92 -9.09
N ASP A 112 28.58 -5.05 -8.36
CA ASP A 112 27.36 -5.41 -7.66
C ASP A 112 26.08 -5.23 -8.51
N GLY A 113 26.22 -4.95 -9.80
CA GLY A 113 25.12 -4.82 -10.75
C GLY A 113 24.26 -3.56 -10.55
N SER A 114 24.77 -2.57 -9.83
CA SER A 114 24.10 -1.28 -9.60
C SER A 114 24.42 -0.24 -10.67
N PHE A 115 23.65 0.84 -10.72
CA PHE A 115 23.86 1.94 -11.65
C PHE A 115 24.11 3.22 -10.88
N ASP A 116 25.07 4.02 -11.36
CA ASP A 116 25.30 5.36 -10.83
C ASP A 116 24.25 6.33 -11.37
N TRP A 117 23.39 6.82 -10.47
CA TRP A 117 22.48 7.92 -10.77
C TRP A 117 22.90 9.15 -9.96
N GLU A 118 23.82 9.95 -10.52
CA GLU A 118 24.37 11.13 -9.87
C GLU A 118 24.94 10.80 -8.48
N LYS A 119 25.91 9.87 -8.44
CA LYS A 119 26.56 9.40 -7.20
C LYS A 119 25.66 8.59 -6.28
N ARG A 120 24.49 8.14 -6.74
CA ARG A 120 23.60 7.20 -6.03
C ARG A 120 23.81 5.81 -6.56
N ARG A 121 23.80 4.82 -5.68
CA ARG A 121 23.90 3.41 -6.06
C ARG A 121 22.51 2.80 -6.23
N VAL A 122 22.06 2.66 -7.48
CA VAL A 122 20.69 2.24 -7.81
C VAL A 122 20.66 0.80 -8.29
N TYR A 123 19.89 -0.04 -7.60
CA TYR A 123 19.59 -1.41 -7.99
C TYR A 123 18.21 -1.51 -8.61
N PHE A 124 18.07 -2.36 -9.62
CA PHE A 124 16.81 -2.61 -10.32
C PHE A 124 16.27 -4.00 -10.03
N ALA A 125 14.99 -4.07 -9.69
CA ALA A 125 14.24 -5.31 -9.60
C ALA A 125 12.86 -5.10 -10.23
N HIS A 126 12.20 -6.18 -10.65
CA HIS A 126 10.85 -6.09 -11.19
C HIS A 126 9.85 -6.82 -10.29
N TRP A 127 8.58 -6.48 -10.44
CA TRP A 127 7.49 -7.26 -9.84
C TRP A 127 7.48 -8.70 -10.39
N GLY A 128 7.20 -9.65 -9.50
CA GLY A 128 7.06 -11.07 -9.85
C GLY A 128 7.86 -11.99 -8.92
N PRO A 129 7.87 -13.31 -9.23
CA PRO A 129 8.59 -14.31 -8.46
C PRO A 129 10.09 -14.29 -8.80
N GLY A 130 10.77 -13.17 -8.54
CA GLY A 130 12.22 -13.06 -8.70
C GLY A 130 12.95 -13.45 -7.41
N ALA A 131 14.12 -14.08 -7.55
CA ALA A 131 15.01 -14.38 -6.42
C ALA A 131 15.39 -13.09 -5.68
N GLY A 132 15.44 -13.16 -4.35
CA GLY A 132 15.95 -12.07 -3.52
C GLY A 132 17.47 -11.92 -3.72
N SER A 133 18.00 -10.69 -3.74
CA SER A 133 19.44 -10.45 -3.68
C SER A 133 19.85 -9.92 -2.31
N ASN A 134 20.98 -10.39 -1.80
CA ASN A 134 21.60 -9.84 -0.59
C ASN A 134 22.24 -8.47 -0.83
N GLN A 135 22.43 -8.06 -2.09
CA GLN A 135 22.94 -6.73 -2.42
C GLN A 135 21.99 -5.63 -1.96
N TRP A 136 20.68 -5.89 -1.92
CA TRP A 136 19.68 -4.89 -1.56
C TRP A 136 19.51 -4.70 -0.06
N LYS A 137 20.09 -5.58 0.77
CA LYS A 137 19.88 -5.60 2.23
C LYS A 137 20.23 -4.30 2.95
N GLY A 138 21.11 -3.49 2.35
CA GLY A 138 21.56 -2.21 2.88
C GLY A 138 20.88 -1.00 2.23
N CYS A 139 19.88 -1.20 1.36
CA CYS A 139 19.16 -0.09 0.75
C CYS A 139 18.28 0.58 1.79
N LYS A 140 18.58 1.85 2.08
CA LYS A 140 17.75 2.71 2.95
C LYS A 140 16.57 3.30 2.19
N HIS A 141 16.56 3.23 0.86
CA HIS A 141 15.44 3.70 0.04
C HIS A 141 14.96 2.59 -0.87
N VAL A 142 13.64 2.31 -0.82
CA VAL A 142 12.98 1.34 -1.69
C VAL A 142 11.84 2.02 -2.42
N PHE A 143 11.92 2.07 -3.74
CA PHE A 143 10.88 2.61 -4.61
C PHE A 143 10.06 1.48 -5.22
N LEU A 144 8.75 1.51 -4.97
CA LEU A 144 7.77 0.56 -5.48
C LEU A 144 6.88 1.27 -6.50
N PHE A 145 7.23 1.16 -7.78
CA PHE A 145 6.47 1.74 -8.88
C PHE A 145 5.48 0.74 -9.45
N SER A 146 4.21 1.15 -9.60
CA SER A 146 3.06 0.29 -9.87
C SER A 146 2.80 -0.71 -8.73
N GLU A 147 1.85 -1.62 -8.97
CA GLU A 147 1.53 -2.74 -8.09
C GLU A 147 1.53 -4.06 -8.87
N PHE A 148 1.70 -5.19 -8.16
CA PHE A 148 1.64 -6.52 -8.76
C PHE A 148 0.25 -7.14 -8.63
N LEU A 149 -0.58 -6.91 -9.65
CA LEU A 149 -1.90 -7.52 -9.77
C LEU A 149 -1.84 -8.80 -10.60
N LYS A 150 -2.20 -9.94 -10.00
CA LYS A 150 -2.36 -11.18 -10.77
C LYS A 150 -3.61 -11.14 -11.67
N PRO A 151 -3.60 -11.88 -12.79
CA PRO A 151 -4.77 -11.99 -13.65
C PRO A 151 -6.01 -12.47 -12.89
N LYS A 152 -7.19 -11.91 -13.21
CA LYS A 152 -8.46 -12.23 -12.53
C LYS A 152 -8.71 -13.74 -12.40
N ARG A 153 -8.45 -14.50 -13.48
CA ARG A 153 -8.61 -15.97 -13.49
C ARG A 153 -7.79 -16.69 -12.42
N VAL A 154 -6.59 -16.18 -12.09
CA VAL A 154 -5.72 -16.75 -11.06
C VAL A 154 -6.30 -16.47 -9.67
N ILE A 155 -6.78 -15.24 -9.44
CA ILE A 155 -7.43 -14.86 -8.19
C ILE A 155 -8.69 -15.70 -7.95
N ILE A 156 -9.52 -15.86 -8.97
CA ILE A 156 -10.76 -16.66 -8.91
C ILE A 156 -10.43 -18.12 -8.57
N ALA A 157 -9.47 -18.72 -9.27
CA ALA A 157 -9.05 -20.10 -9.01
C ALA A 157 -8.56 -20.26 -7.56
N LYS A 158 -7.76 -19.31 -7.06
CA LYS A 158 -7.30 -19.30 -5.67
C LYS A 158 -8.43 -19.19 -4.65
N ALA A 159 -9.35 -18.25 -4.84
CA ALA A 159 -10.49 -18.07 -3.93
C ALA A 159 -11.36 -19.34 -3.86
N SER A 160 -11.62 -19.98 -4.99
CA SER A 160 -12.35 -21.26 -5.06
C SER A 160 -11.59 -22.39 -4.37
N ALA A 161 -10.27 -22.43 -4.52
CA ALA A 161 -9.43 -23.44 -3.87
C ALA A 161 -9.42 -23.28 -2.34
N TYR A 162 -9.20 -22.07 -1.83
CA TYR A 162 -9.21 -21.80 -0.39
C TYR A 162 -10.59 -22.06 0.25
N SER A 163 -11.67 -21.71 -0.43
CA SER A 163 -13.04 -21.93 0.07
C SER A 163 -13.56 -23.36 -0.13
N GLU A 164 -12.72 -24.29 -0.61
CA GLU A 164 -13.09 -25.67 -0.99
C GLU A 164 -14.40 -25.72 -1.79
N THR A 165 -14.53 -24.79 -2.74
CA THR A 165 -15.74 -24.58 -3.50
C THR A 165 -15.54 -25.04 -4.94
N ARG A 166 -16.45 -25.90 -5.42
CA ARG A 166 -16.50 -26.27 -6.83
C ARG A 166 -16.87 -25.05 -7.67
N ALA A 167 -16.14 -24.82 -8.76
CA ALA A 167 -16.50 -23.81 -9.74
C ALA A 167 -17.86 -24.18 -10.36
N SER A 168 -18.84 -23.28 -10.25
CA SER A 168 -20.14 -23.36 -10.92
C SER A 168 -20.48 -22.00 -11.50
N ASP A 169 -21.28 -21.96 -12.57
CA ASP A 169 -21.63 -20.72 -13.27
C ASP A 169 -22.23 -19.67 -12.32
N ALA A 170 -23.18 -20.07 -11.48
CA ALA A 170 -23.78 -19.18 -10.46
C ALA A 170 -22.78 -18.58 -9.46
N LYS A 171 -21.67 -19.28 -9.16
CA LYS A 171 -20.61 -18.76 -8.27
C LYS A 171 -19.59 -17.91 -9.02
N LEU A 172 -19.40 -18.17 -10.31
CA LEU A 172 -18.56 -17.36 -11.17
C LEU A 172 -19.27 -16.05 -11.58
N GLU A 173 -20.61 -15.99 -11.59
CA GLU A 173 -21.37 -14.78 -11.93
C GLU A 173 -21.02 -13.57 -11.05
N GLY A 174 -20.86 -13.76 -9.73
CA GLY A 174 -20.38 -12.72 -8.80
C GLY A 174 -18.91 -12.30 -9.02
N MET A 175 -18.20 -13.04 -9.87
CA MET A 175 -16.79 -12.85 -10.23
C MET A 175 -16.60 -12.36 -11.67
N HIS A 176 -17.66 -12.37 -12.50
CA HIS A 176 -17.65 -12.01 -13.93
C HIS A 176 -17.94 -10.52 -14.23
N GLY A 177 -18.17 -9.69 -13.21
CA GLY A 177 -18.44 -8.25 -13.37
C GLY A 177 -17.22 -7.35 -13.65
N ARG A 178 -17.50 -6.06 -13.85
CA ARG A 178 -16.47 -5.01 -14.04
C ARG A 178 -15.48 -4.95 -12.85
N GLY A 179 -15.93 -5.32 -11.64
CA GLY A 179 -15.11 -5.47 -10.43
C GLY A 179 -15.28 -6.82 -9.74
N MET A 180 -14.23 -7.29 -9.07
CA MET A 180 -14.30 -8.46 -8.18
C MET A 180 -15.04 -8.11 -6.89
N THR A 181 -15.75 -9.08 -6.32
CA THR A 181 -16.44 -8.95 -5.03
C THR A 181 -16.16 -10.17 -4.14
N GLY A 182 -16.59 -10.12 -2.87
CA GLY A 182 -16.51 -11.24 -1.93
C GLY A 182 -15.10 -11.80 -1.72
N ASP A 183 -14.99 -13.13 -1.71
CA ASP A 183 -13.73 -13.85 -1.47
C ASP A 183 -12.68 -13.58 -2.54
N ALA A 184 -13.08 -13.38 -3.80
CA ALA A 184 -12.12 -13.04 -4.87
C ALA A 184 -11.47 -11.68 -4.62
N LEU A 185 -12.25 -10.67 -4.21
CA LEU A 185 -11.71 -9.36 -3.84
C LEU A 185 -10.78 -9.45 -2.63
N THR A 186 -11.16 -10.26 -1.63
CA THR A 186 -10.32 -10.55 -0.46
C THR A 186 -8.95 -11.07 -0.87
N VAL A 187 -8.92 -12.13 -1.70
CA VAL A 187 -7.66 -12.74 -2.14
C VAL A 187 -6.85 -11.76 -2.98
N GLN A 188 -7.50 -10.97 -3.85
CA GLN A 188 -6.81 -9.97 -4.65
C GLN A 188 -6.11 -8.92 -3.78
N GLN A 189 -6.82 -8.34 -2.82
CA GLN A 189 -6.27 -7.33 -1.90
C GLN A 189 -5.17 -7.94 -1.04
N GLY A 190 -5.39 -9.14 -0.53
CA GLY A 190 -4.42 -9.87 0.26
C GLY A 190 -3.11 -10.12 -0.49
N GLU A 191 -3.18 -10.58 -1.74
CA GLU A 191 -1.99 -10.77 -2.57
C GLU A 191 -1.27 -9.45 -2.86
N LEU A 192 -2.01 -8.38 -3.17
CA LEU A 192 -1.43 -7.06 -3.42
C LEU A 192 -0.57 -6.60 -2.23
N LEU A 193 -1.14 -6.69 -1.02
CA LEU A 193 -0.51 -6.32 0.24
C LEU A 193 0.70 -7.19 0.54
N MET A 194 0.57 -8.51 0.32
CA MET A 194 1.66 -9.48 0.50
C MET A 194 2.84 -9.15 -0.42
N TYR A 195 2.61 -8.98 -1.73
CA TYR A 195 3.68 -8.66 -2.67
C TYR A 195 4.29 -7.29 -2.40
N GLY A 196 3.47 -6.29 -2.07
CA GLY A 196 3.94 -4.96 -1.66
C GLY A 196 4.90 -5.04 -0.48
N LYS A 197 4.52 -5.76 0.59
CA LYS A 197 5.38 -5.97 1.76
C LYS A 197 6.63 -6.77 1.45
N GLN A 198 6.52 -7.85 0.68
CA GLN A 198 7.69 -8.66 0.29
C GLN A 198 8.73 -7.85 -0.48
N MET A 199 8.30 -7.00 -1.41
CA MET A 199 9.22 -6.16 -2.18
C MET A 199 9.79 -5.01 -1.32
N ALA A 200 8.97 -4.37 -0.49
CA ALA A 200 9.44 -3.39 0.48
C ALA A 200 10.53 -3.96 1.40
N CYS A 201 10.30 -5.16 1.95
CA CYS A 201 11.21 -5.82 2.89
C CYS A 201 12.49 -6.37 2.26
N ARG A 202 12.77 -6.11 0.97
CA ARG A 202 14.06 -6.43 0.36
C ARG A 202 15.18 -5.49 0.81
N GLY A 203 14.82 -4.28 1.25
CA GLY A 203 15.75 -3.25 1.76
C GLY A 203 16.14 -3.46 3.23
N ASN A 204 16.53 -2.37 3.90
CA ASN A 204 17.11 -2.37 5.25
C ASN A 204 16.13 -2.73 6.38
N VAL A 205 14.81 -2.65 6.17
CA VAL A 205 13.81 -3.03 7.22
C VAL A 205 13.87 -4.50 7.63
N ARG A 206 14.48 -5.37 6.82
CA ARG A 206 14.66 -6.78 7.18
C ARG A 206 15.76 -7.01 8.20
N ASN A 207 16.61 -6.01 8.43
CA ASN A 207 17.63 -6.08 9.47
C ASN A 207 16.95 -5.73 10.79
N ILE A 208 16.60 -6.76 11.56
CA ILE A 208 15.87 -6.63 12.82
C ILE A 208 16.88 -6.75 13.96
N ASP A 209 16.84 -5.80 14.89
CA ASP A 209 17.73 -5.80 16.04
C ASP A 209 17.29 -6.78 17.15
N LYS A 210 18.07 -6.84 18.24
CA LYS A 210 17.78 -7.70 19.41
C LYS A 210 16.46 -7.36 20.13
N ASN A 211 15.91 -6.17 19.90
CA ASN A 211 14.66 -5.70 20.50
C ASN A 211 13.46 -5.91 19.56
N GLY A 212 13.67 -6.48 18.37
CA GLY A 212 12.62 -6.65 17.38
C GLY A 212 12.32 -5.39 16.56
N VAL A 213 13.21 -4.40 16.54
CA VAL A 213 13.05 -3.14 15.80
C VAL A 213 13.71 -3.25 14.43
N CYS A 214 13.05 -2.79 13.38
CA CYS A 214 13.57 -2.83 12.02
C CYS A 214 14.69 -1.80 11.80
N GLY A 215 15.55 -2.04 10.80
CA GLY A 215 16.53 -1.07 10.33
C GLY A 215 15.88 0.15 9.68
N GLU A 216 16.61 1.28 9.67
CA GLU A 216 16.17 2.54 9.05
C GLU A 216 15.95 2.39 7.54
N MET A 217 14.77 2.77 7.07
CA MET A 217 14.45 2.76 5.65
C MET A 217 13.31 3.74 5.33
N THR A 218 13.26 4.22 4.10
CA THR A 218 12.10 4.90 3.52
C THR A 218 11.54 4.09 2.36
N ILE A 219 10.24 3.78 2.42
CA ILE A 219 9.50 3.22 1.28
C ILE A 219 8.86 4.36 0.50
N HIS A 220 9.10 4.41 -0.80
CA HIS A 220 8.42 5.30 -1.73
C HIS A 220 7.52 4.44 -2.61
N ALA A 221 6.20 4.63 -2.57
CA ALA A 221 5.27 3.74 -3.29
C ALA A 221 4.26 4.53 -4.10
N THR A 222 3.95 4.07 -5.32
CA THR A 222 2.84 4.58 -6.14
C THR A 222 1.57 3.74 -5.99
N MET A 223 1.50 2.87 -4.98
CA MET A 223 0.35 2.01 -4.71
C MET A 223 -0.90 2.83 -4.40
N GLU A 224 -2.10 2.27 -4.57
CA GLU A 224 -3.31 3.03 -4.28
C GLU A 224 -3.35 3.48 -2.80
N TYR A 225 -3.39 4.80 -2.58
CA TYR A 225 -3.25 5.38 -1.23
C TYR A 225 -4.34 4.91 -0.24
N GLY A 226 -5.58 4.73 -0.71
CA GLY A 226 -6.68 4.28 0.14
C GLY A 226 -6.43 2.90 0.75
N PRO A 227 -6.23 1.85 -0.07
CA PRO A 227 -5.80 0.54 0.41
C PRO A 227 -4.51 0.58 1.24
N MET A 228 -3.50 1.36 0.82
CA MET A 228 -2.24 1.53 1.57
C MET A 228 -2.51 2.00 2.99
N LEU A 229 -3.30 3.07 3.17
CA LEU A 229 -3.66 3.60 4.48
C LEU A 229 -4.46 2.60 5.32
N ALA A 230 -5.47 1.96 4.72
CA ALA A 230 -6.35 1.03 5.41
C ALA A 230 -5.62 -0.18 6.01
N HIS A 231 -4.49 -0.56 5.43
CA HIS A 231 -3.70 -1.72 5.83
C HIS A 231 -2.32 -1.35 6.39
N TRP A 232 -1.97 -0.07 6.50
CA TRP A 232 -0.61 0.36 6.84
C TRP A 232 -0.15 -0.19 8.20
N GLY A 233 -0.98 -0.04 9.24
CA GLY A 233 -0.66 -0.54 10.59
C GLY A 233 -0.62 -2.07 10.69
N GLU A 234 -1.27 -2.79 9.79
CA GLU A 234 -1.20 -4.25 9.68
C GLU A 234 0.10 -4.68 8.98
N LEU A 235 0.49 -3.96 7.93
CA LEU A 235 1.72 -4.23 7.17
C LEU A 235 2.98 -3.87 7.96
N PHE A 236 3.00 -2.67 8.55
CA PHE A 236 4.16 -2.03 9.16
C PHE A 236 3.81 -1.43 10.52
N ARG A 237 3.54 -2.30 11.50
CA ARG A 237 3.20 -1.89 12.87
C ARG A 237 4.27 -0.94 13.45
N GLY A 238 3.82 0.18 13.99
CA GLY A 238 4.71 1.18 14.61
C GLY A 238 5.28 2.21 13.62
N ALA A 239 5.19 1.97 12.32
CA ALA A 239 5.61 2.95 11.33
C ALA A 239 4.66 4.16 11.29
N PRO A 240 5.17 5.39 11.14
CA PRO A 240 4.33 6.56 10.83
C PRO A 240 3.53 6.37 9.55
N LEU A 241 2.40 7.07 9.45
CA LEU A 241 1.56 7.05 8.26
C LEU A 241 2.31 7.64 7.03
N PRO A 242 2.00 7.17 5.81
CA PRO A 242 2.69 7.64 4.62
C PRO A 242 2.35 9.09 4.28
N VAL A 243 3.40 9.87 4.05
CA VAL A 243 3.32 11.27 3.59
C VAL A 243 3.10 11.29 2.08
N ARG A 244 2.19 12.12 1.59
CA ARG A 244 1.94 12.25 0.14
C ARG A 244 2.96 13.20 -0.50
N LYS A 245 3.50 12.82 -1.65
CA LYS A 245 4.33 13.67 -2.51
C LYS A 245 3.76 13.65 -3.93
N SER A 246 3.35 14.82 -4.43
CA SER A 246 2.80 14.98 -5.78
C SER A 246 3.87 15.34 -6.80
N TYR A 247 3.77 14.75 -7.99
CA TYR A 247 4.57 15.11 -9.17
C TYR A 247 3.71 15.71 -10.29
N ASP A 248 2.44 16.02 -10.00
CA ASP A 248 1.64 16.92 -10.81
C ASP A 248 1.80 18.36 -10.29
N ASP A 249 2.03 19.31 -11.19
CA ASP A 249 2.04 20.75 -10.89
C ASP A 249 0.65 21.29 -10.50
N THR A 250 -0.41 20.49 -10.75
CA THR A 250 -1.79 20.82 -10.41
C THR A 250 -2.36 19.79 -9.45
N GLU A 251 -2.22 20.03 -8.14
CA GLU A 251 -3.04 19.32 -7.16
C GLU A 251 -4.51 19.46 -7.58
N SER A 252 -5.16 18.35 -7.95
CA SER A 252 -6.55 18.42 -8.34
C SER A 252 -7.37 18.86 -7.14
N ASP A 253 -7.92 20.08 -7.17
CA ASP A 253 -8.81 20.62 -6.14
C ASP A 253 -10.21 19.98 -6.25
N THR A 254 -10.25 18.65 -6.20
CA THR A 254 -11.49 17.89 -6.18
C THR A 254 -12.10 17.99 -4.80
N PHE A 255 -13.43 17.95 -4.74
CA PHE A 255 -14.17 17.92 -3.48
C PHE A 255 -13.65 16.82 -2.51
N LYS A 256 -13.40 15.61 -3.01
CA LYS A 256 -12.83 14.52 -2.21
C LYS A 256 -11.40 14.80 -1.78
N GLY A 257 -10.58 15.39 -2.65
CA GLY A 257 -9.21 15.80 -2.32
C GLY A 257 -9.16 16.85 -1.20
N ARG A 258 -10.09 17.81 -1.18
CA ARG A 258 -10.23 18.77 -0.08
C ARG A 258 -10.56 18.10 1.25
N ILE A 259 -11.47 17.12 1.25
CA ILE A 259 -11.77 16.33 2.46
C ILE A 259 -10.53 15.56 2.92
N GLN A 260 -9.85 14.88 2.00
CA GLN A 260 -8.63 14.12 2.32
C GLN A 260 -7.56 15.00 2.96
N ARG A 261 -7.33 16.21 2.42
CA ARG A 261 -6.40 17.20 3.00
C ARG A 261 -6.83 17.63 4.39
N TYR A 262 -8.11 17.96 4.59
CA TYR A 262 -8.64 18.30 5.91
C TYR A 262 -8.40 17.17 6.93
N LEU A 263 -8.70 15.91 6.58
CA LEU A 263 -8.52 14.78 7.49
C LEU A 263 -7.04 14.48 7.82
N ALA A 264 -6.13 14.77 6.90
CA ALA A 264 -4.70 14.53 7.07
C ALA A 264 -3.96 15.68 7.77
N ALA A 265 -4.58 16.86 7.84
CA ALA A 265 -3.92 18.07 8.31
C ALA A 265 -3.69 18.02 9.84
N PRO A 266 -2.46 18.27 10.32
CA PRO A 266 -2.11 18.16 11.74
C PRO A 266 -2.78 19.22 12.61
N ASP A 267 -3.10 20.37 12.02
CA ASP A 267 -3.73 21.55 12.61
C ASP A 267 -5.27 21.52 12.56
N SER A 268 -5.86 20.48 11.97
CA SER A 268 -7.32 20.35 11.96
C SER A 268 -7.90 20.16 13.37
N PRO A 269 -9.05 20.79 13.70
CA PRO A 269 -9.66 20.72 15.03
C PRO A 269 -9.93 19.27 15.45
N GLN A 270 -9.62 18.90 16.69
CA GLN A 270 -9.90 17.55 17.23
C GLN A 270 -11.39 17.20 17.21
N GLN A 271 -12.26 18.22 17.20
CA GLN A 271 -13.70 18.09 17.05
C GLN A 271 -14.22 19.19 16.13
N ALA A 272 -14.98 18.82 15.10
CA ALA A 272 -15.64 19.76 14.20
C ALA A 272 -17.02 19.24 13.79
N SER A 273 -18.05 20.08 13.87
CA SER A 273 -19.37 19.75 13.36
C SER A 273 -19.37 19.61 11.84
N SER A 274 -20.33 18.87 11.30
CA SER A 274 -20.47 18.69 9.85
C SER A 274 -20.60 20.02 9.08
N THR A 275 -21.10 21.10 9.70
CA THR A 275 -21.15 22.42 9.08
C THR A 275 -19.78 23.07 9.01
N GLU A 276 -18.99 22.99 10.07
CA GLU A 276 -17.63 23.56 10.10
C GLU A 276 -16.72 22.85 9.10
N VAL A 277 -16.80 21.51 9.05
CA VAL A 277 -16.10 20.73 8.02
C VAL A 277 -16.57 21.12 6.62
N ALA A 278 -17.87 21.33 6.42
CA ALA A 278 -18.42 21.70 5.12
C ALA A 278 -17.92 23.07 4.66
N ILE A 279 -17.83 24.03 5.58
CA ILE A 279 -17.27 25.36 5.33
C ILE A 279 -15.79 25.25 4.99
N ALA A 280 -15.00 24.55 5.81
CA ALA A 280 -13.56 24.39 5.61
C ALA A 280 -13.22 23.69 4.28
N VAL A 281 -14.04 22.73 3.87
CA VAL A 281 -13.88 21.97 2.61
C VAL A 281 -14.54 22.68 1.42
N GLY A 282 -15.38 23.70 1.64
CA GLY A 282 -16.14 24.36 0.58
C GLY A 282 -17.16 23.44 -0.09
N CYS A 283 -18.08 22.86 0.69
CA CYS A 283 -19.16 22.00 0.20
C CYS A 283 -20.46 22.17 0.99
N LYS A 284 -21.53 21.47 0.59
CA LYS A 284 -22.76 21.38 1.37
C LYS A 284 -22.68 20.24 2.39
N ALA A 285 -23.21 20.45 3.60
CA ALA A 285 -23.13 19.49 4.70
C ALA A 285 -23.77 18.11 4.39
N ASP A 286 -24.79 18.06 3.53
CA ASP A 286 -25.45 16.83 3.10
C ASP A 286 -24.57 15.94 2.18
N GLN A 287 -23.54 16.54 1.57
CA GLN A 287 -22.58 15.84 0.72
C GLN A 287 -21.49 15.16 1.54
N LEU A 288 -21.16 15.68 2.74
CA LEU A 288 -20.07 15.15 3.56
C LEU A 288 -20.30 13.70 3.97
N ARG A 289 -21.47 13.37 4.52
CA ARG A 289 -21.75 11.99 4.98
C ARG A 289 -21.57 10.98 3.85
N ARG A 290 -22.07 11.31 2.65
CA ARG A 290 -21.91 10.48 1.46
C ARG A 290 -20.45 10.38 1.03
N ALA A 291 -19.72 11.49 1.03
CA ALA A 291 -18.31 11.53 0.65
C ALA A 291 -17.43 10.71 1.61
N MET A 292 -17.65 10.84 2.91
CA MET A 292 -16.94 10.12 3.99
C MET A 292 -17.10 8.60 3.87
N ALA A 293 -18.28 8.13 3.43
CA ALA A 293 -18.53 6.71 3.20
C ALA A 293 -17.91 6.15 1.91
N THR A 294 -17.32 6.99 1.06
CA THR A 294 -16.71 6.51 -0.18
C THR A 294 -15.36 5.84 0.08
N LYS A 295 -15.01 4.86 -0.77
CA LYS A 295 -13.69 4.18 -0.76
C LYS A 295 -12.49 5.14 -0.86
N ALA A 296 -12.71 6.34 -1.39
CA ALA A 296 -11.67 7.35 -1.53
C ALA A 296 -11.36 8.10 -0.21
N VAL A 297 -12.34 8.23 0.69
CA VAL A 297 -12.20 9.07 1.90
C VAL A 297 -12.20 8.22 3.17
N SER A 298 -13.03 7.18 3.23
CA SER A 298 -13.15 6.31 4.41
C SER A 298 -11.81 5.81 4.98
N PRO A 299 -10.79 5.45 4.17
CA PRO A 299 -9.48 5.05 4.71
C PRO A 299 -8.78 6.13 5.53
N TYR A 300 -8.99 7.41 5.21
CA TYR A 300 -8.42 8.53 5.96
C TYR A 300 -9.05 8.66 7.34
N LEU A 301 -10.34 8.34 7.47
CA LEU A 301 -11.00 8.35 8.77
C LEU A 301 -10.31 7.39 9.73
N GLY A 302 -10.21 6.11 9.34
CA GLY A 302 -9.54 5.10 10.16
C GLY A 302 -8.06 5.41 10.43
N ALA A 303 -7.30 5.77 9.39
CA ALA A 303 -5.86 6.00 9.53
C ALA A 303 -5.53 7.18 10.46
N TYR A 304 -6.23 8.31 10.31
CA TYR A 304 -5.99 9.50 11.12
C TYR A 304 -6.80 9.51 12.43
N GLY A 305 -7.60 8.47 12.67
CA GLY A 305 -8.41 8.24 13.87
C GLY A 305 -9.61 9.16 13.99
N TRP A 306 -10.20 9.54 12.87
CA TRP A 306 -11.45 10.28 12.86
C TRP A 306 -12.64 9.34 12.92
N GLN A 307 -13.63 9.73 13.71
CA GLN A 307 -14.92 9.10 13.84
C GLN A 307 -16.02 10.10 13.49
N LEU A 308 -17.10 9.59 12.89
CA LEU A 308 -18.29 10.39 12.58
C LEU A 308 -19.39 10.02 13.59
N LEU A 309 -19.60 10.89 14.57
CA LEU A 309 -20.51 10.68 15.70
C LEU A 309 -21.67 11.68 15.65
N ARG A 310 -22.81 11.35 16.26
CA ARG A 310 -23.89 12.32 16.48
C ARG A 310 -23.62 13.16 17.72
N ALA A 311 -24.18 14.36 17.76
CA ALA A 311 -24.07 15.28 18.90
C ALA A 311 -24.33 14.59 20.24
N ARG A 312 -25.42 13.81 20.34
CA ARG A 312 -25.78 13.05 21.55
C ARG A 312 -24.72 12.03 22.00
N GLU A 313 -23.93 11.49 21.08
CA GLU A 313 -22.89 10.49 21.37
C GLU A 313 -21.65 11.14 21.99
N ILE A 314 -21.54 12.47 21.89
CA ILE A 314 -20.46 13.27 22.46
C ILE A 314 -20.97 14.28 23.51
N GLY A 315 -22.15 14.02 24.08
CA GLY A 315 -22.73 14.85 25.14
C GLY A 315 -23.28 16.21 24.69
N LEU A 316 -23.39 16.46 23.38
CA LEU A 316 -23.98 17.69 22.83
C LEU A 316 -25.46 17.51 22.48
N ALA A 317 -26.23 18.58 22.59
CA ALA A 317 -27.65 18.57 22.23
C ALA A 317 -27.85 18.48 20.70
N GLY A 318 -28.90 17.76 20.29
CA GLY A 318 -29.36 17.69 18.90
C GLY A 318 -28.93 16.44 18.12
N ASN A 319 -29.19 16.46 16.81
CA ASN A 319 -28.98 15.32 15.90
C ASN A 319 -27.88 15.57 14.84
N LYS A 320 -27.10 16.64 15.02
CA LYS A 320 -26.03 17.02 14.09
C LYS A 320 -24.90 16.00 14.14
N LEU A 321 -24.21 15.81 13.01
CA LEU A 321 -23.00 14.98 12.94
C LEU A 321 -21.77 15.81 13.28
N TYR A 322 -20.84 15.17 13.96
CA TYR A 322 -19.54 15.68 14.35
C TYR A 322 -18.46 14.73 13.88
N LEU A 323 -17.37 15.32 13.41
CA LEU A 323 -16.13 14.63 13.15
C LEU A 323 -15.25 14.81 14.39
N VAL A 324 -14.87 13.71 15.02
CA VAL A 324 -14.08 13.69 16.27
C VAL A 324 -12.84 12.85 16.02
N ARG A 325 -11.69 13.31 16.49
CA ARG A 325 -10.42 12.62 16.34
C ARG A 325 -10.03 12.00 17.67
N ASP A 326 -9.86 10.68 17.68
CA ASP A 326 -9.35 9.96 18.85
C ASP A 326 -7.92 10.44 19.12
N THR A 327 -7.63 10.80 20.37
CA THR A 327 -6.27 11.18 20.76
C THR A 327 -5.36 9.96 20.72
N ALA A 328 -4.05 10.16 20.51
CA ALA A 328 -3.09 9.06 20.42
C ALA A 328 -2.98 8.23 21.71
N GLU A 329 -3.41 8.77 22.85
CA GLU A 329 -3.45 8.09 24.15
C GLU A 329 -4.59 7.07 24.23
N GLU A 330 -5.76 7.39 23.69
CA GLU A 330 -6.92 6.48 23.64
C GLU A 330 -6.68 5.27 22.72
N ARG A 331 -5.82 5.43 21.70
CA ARG A 331 -5.47 4.35 20.76
C ARG A 331 -4.43 3.36 21.28
N LYS A 332 -3.65 3.72 22.32
CA LYS A 332 -2.71 2.77 22.97
C LYS A 332 -3.41 1.87 24.00
N ALA A 333 -4.64 2.22 24.40
CA ALA A 333 -5.40 1.51 25.42
C ALA A 333 -6.42 0.48 24.84
N ALA A 334 -6.57 0.39 23.52
CA ALA A 334 -7.49 -0.50 22.81
C ALA A 334 -6.75 -1.58 21.99
#